data_AF-A0A965VJW3-F1
#
_entry.id   AF-A0A965VJW3-F1
#
_cell.length_a   1.000
_cell.length_b   1.000
_cell.length_c   1.000
_cell.angle_alpha   90.00
_cell.angle_beta   90.00
_cell.angle_gamma   90.00
#
_symmetry.space_group_name_H-M   'P 1'
#
loop_
_entity.id
_entity.type
_entity.pdbx_description
1 polymer ?
#
loop_
_entity_poly.entity_id
_entity_poly.type
_entity_poly.pdbx_seq_one_letter_code
_entity_poly.pdbx_strand_id
1 'polypeptide(L)'
;RSALGVLAANIAQLPFLWAGAFGTWGLGWLDTPMPAIVWTSAVGVVVAVLFFVLGKSTRLRIWTAAAVGGLCAAIPLYILQRSLSFVGEQVQPRYILPMMIVFAGVLLLAFERADVSLTRVQGLLVALALSGASSMALFVNLKRYVSGISKGSGIDLNAGMQWWWDMPVMPMTVWVVGSLALASAFLGVFHFAHARR
;
A
#
# COMPACT_ATOMS: atom_id res chain seq x y z
N ARG A 1 11.30 -25.24 -17.31
CA ARG A 1 11.81 -24.49 -16.14
C ARG A 1 12.23 -25.51 -15.09
N SER A 2 13.42 -25.41 -14.47
CA SER A 2 13.81 -26.36 -13.42
C SER A 2 13.13 -25.99 -12.10
N ALA A 3 12.67 -26.99 -11.34
CA ALA A 3 11.97 -26.76 -10.07
C ALA A 3 12.82 -25.97 -9.07
N LEU A 4 14.11 -26.31 -8.94
CA LEU A 4 15.03 -25.63 -8.04
C LEU A 4 15.35 -24.19 -8.50
N GLY A 5 15.49 -23.98 -9.82
CA GLY A 5 15.74 -22.65 -10.38
C GLY A 5 14.54 -21.70 -10.19
N VAL A 6 13.32 -22.19 -10.38
CA VAL A 6 12.09 -21.44 -10.13
C VAL A 6 11.97 -21.06 -8.66
N LEU A 7 12.20 -22.01 -7.76
CA LEU A 7 12.14 -21.77 -6.33
C LEU A 7 13.15 -20.69 -5.91
N ALA A 8 14.41 -20.81 -6.33
CA ALA A 8 15.47 -19.85 -6.01
C ALA A 8 15.14 -18.44 -6.55
N ALA A 9 14.67 -18.35 -7.80
CA ALA A 9 14.28 -17.08 -8.39
C ALA A 9 13.11 -16.44 -7.65
N ASN A 10 12.08 -17.22 -7.30
CA ASN A 10 10.91 -16.70 -6.61
C ASN A 10 11.20 -16.27 -5.17
N ILE A 11 12.08 -16.99 -4.46
CA ILE A 11 12.54 -16.56 -3.13
C ILE A 11 13.19 -15.17 -3.22
N ALA A 12 14.06 -14.95 -4.23
CA ALA A 12 14.69 -13.65 -4.45
C ALA A 12 13.69 -12.55 -4.86
N GLN A 13 12.56 -12.91 -5.46
CA GLN A 13 11.52 -11.98 -5.92
C GLN A 13 10.39 -11.75 -4.90
N LEU A 14 10.38 -12.42 -3.74
CA LEU A 14 9.37 -12.19 -2.70
C LEU A 14 9.27 -10.73 -2.24
N PRO A 15 10.38 -9.99 -2.01
CA PRO A 15 10.27 -8.58 -1.65
C PRO A 15 9.58 -7.74 -2.72
N PHE A 16 9.75 -8.09 -4.01
CA PHE A 16 9.07 -7.42 -5.11
C PHE A 16 7.55 -7.69 -5.09
N LEU A 17 7.14 -8.93 -4.80
CA LEU A 17 5.73 -9.28 -4.60
C LEU A 17 5.11 -8.50 -3.44
N TRP A 18 5.81 -8.39 -2.30
CA TRP A 18 5.32 -7.66 -1.13
C TRP A 18 5.25 -6.16 -1.36
N ALA A 19 6.29 -5.57 -1.95
CA ALA A 19 6.30 -4.16 -2.32
C ALA A 19 5.18 -3.80 -3.30
N GLY A 20 4.77 -4.76 -4.15
CA GLY A 20 3.65 -4.60 -5.07
C GLY A 20 2.33 -4.25 -4.39
N ALA A 21 2.14 -4.67 -3.14
CA ALA A 21 0.94 -4.33 -2.36
C ALA A 21 0.85 -2.84 -2.01
N PHE A 22 1.98 -2.12 -2.10
CA PHE A 22 2.11 -0.70 -1.75
C PHE A 22 2.25 0.20 -2.99
N GLY A 23 2.09 -0.34 -4.20
CA GLY A 23 2.02 0.45 -5.43
C GLY A 23 3.25 0.37 -6.35
N THR A 24 4.21 -0.55 -6.12
CA THR A 24 5.23 -0.82 -7.15
C THR A 24 4.64 -1.55 -8.37
N TRP A 25 3.48 -2.20 -8.19
CA TRP A 25 2.68 -2.81 -9.25
C TRP A 25 1.49 -1.90 -9.55
N GLY A 26 0.99 -1.94 -10.79
CA GLY A 26 -0.14 -1.10 -11.19
C GLY A 26 -1.44 -1.48 -10.46
N LEU A 27 -2.34 -0.51 -10.30
CA LEU A 27 -3.71 -0.77 -9.83
C LEU A 27 -4.53 -1.51 -10.90
N GLY A 28 -5.76 -1.90 -10.57
CA GLY A 28 -6.67 -2.55 -11.52
C GLY A 28 -6.08 -3.87 -12.02
N TRP A 29 -5.93 -4.03 -13.32
CA TRP A 29 -5.30 -5.20 -13.95
C TRP A 29 -3.82 -4.92 -14.28
N LEU A 30 -3.11 -4.25 -13.36
CA LEU A 30 -1.72 -3.79 -13.53
C LEU A 30 -1.53 -2.76 -14.65
N ASP A 31 -2.62 -2.22 -15.18
CA ASP A 31 -2.65 -1.28 -16.30
C ASP A 31 -2.54 0.18 -15.84
N THR A 32 -2.60 0.42 -14.53
CA THR A 32 -2.51 1.75 -13.93
C THR A 32 -1.23 1.88 -13.09
N PRO A 33 -0.07 2.15 -13.71
CA PRO A 33 1.19 2.30 -12.99
C PRO A 33 1.12 3.49 -12.03
N MET A 34 1.56 3.27 -10.79
CA MET A 34 1.60 4.32 -9.77
C MET A 34 2.91 5.10 -9.82
N PRO A 35 2.87 6.43 -9.69
CA PRO A 35 4.07 7.25 -9.59
C PRO A 35 4.92 6.88 -8.38
N ALA A 36 6.23 7.14 -8.47
CA ALA A 36 7.18 6.72 -7.43
C ALA A 36 6.87 7.28 -6.03
N ILE A 37 6.29 8.47 -5.95
CA ILE A 37 5.87 9.10 -4.69
C ILE A 37 4.86 8.24 -3.91
N VAL A 38 4.04 7.44 -4.60
CA VAL A 38 3.01 6.60 -3.96
C VAL A 38 3.68 5.45 -3.21
N TRP A 39 4.45 4.63 -3.92
CA TRP A 39 5.02 3.43 -3.32
C TRP A 39 6.17 3.73 -2.35
N THR A 40 6.98 4.74 -2.63
CA THR A 40 8.07 5.13 -1.70
C THR A 40 7.50 5.63 -0.37
N SER A 41 6.44 6.43 -0.40
CA SER A 41 5.76 6.89 0.82
C SER A 41 5.07 5.74 1.55
N ALA A 42 4.32 4.88 0.85
CA ALA A 42 3.60 3.78 1.48
C ALA A 42 4.54 2.73 2.09
N VAL A 43 5.53 2.26 1.34
CA VAL A 43 6.55 1.32 1.84
C VAL A 43 7.34 1.96 2.97
N GLY A 44 7.78 3.21 2.81
CA GLY A 44 8.56 3.92 3.82
C GLY A 44 7.82 4.05 5.16
N VAL A 45 6.55 4.44 5.13
CA VAL A 45 5.71 4.54 6.34
C VAL A 45 5.54 3.17 6.99
N VAL A 46 5.21 2.13 6.21
CA VAL A 46 5.00 0.78 6.76
C VAL A 46 6.28 0.24 7.37
N VAL A 47 7.42 0.34 6.68
CA VAL A 47 8.71 -0.10 7.19
C VAL A 47 9.08 0.65 8.47
N ALA A 48 8.93 1.98 8.48
CA ALA A 48 9.24 2.79 9.66
C ALA A 48 8.38 2.37 10.86
N VAL A 49 7.05 2.27 10.68
CA VAL A 49 6.12 1.89 11.75
C VAL A 49 6.42 0.49 12.27
N LEU A 50 6.59 -0.50 11.38
CA LEU A 50 6.91 -1.87 11.79
C LEU A 50 8.25 -1.97 12.52
N PHE A 51 9.27 -1.24 12.06
CA PHE A 51 10.58 -1.19 12.72
C PHE A 51 10.48 -0.65 14.15
N PHE A 52 9.75 0.46 14.36
CA PHE A 52 9.52 0.99 15.70
C PHE A 52 8.75 0.02 16.60
N VAL A 53 7.76 -0.67 16.06
CA VAL A 53 6.92 -1.63 16.79
C VAL A 53 7.69 -2.86 17.23
N LEU A 54 8.61 -3.35 16.40
CA LEU A 54 9.43 -4.51 16.73
C LEU A 54 10.24 -4.29 18.02
N GLY A 55 10.74 -3.06 18.25
CA GLY A 55 11.48 -2.72 19.48
C GLY A 55 10.64 -2.76 20.76
N LYS A 56 9.31 -2.71 20.65
CA LYS A 56 8.36 -2.74 21.79
C LYS A 56 7.54 -4.03 21.87
N SER A 57 7.78 -4.98 20.98
CA SER A 57 6.97 -6.18 20.86
C SER A 57 7.40 -7.27 21.84
N THR A 58 6.45 -8.06 22.36
CA THR A 58 6.74 -9.22 23.19
C THR A 58 7.19 -10.41 22.33
N ARG A 59 7.94 -11.35 22.91
CA ARG A 59 8.39 -12.56 22.20
C ARG A 59 7.24 -13.32 21.54
N LEU A 60 6.12 -13.47 22.24
CA LEU A 60 4.93 -14.14 21.71
C LEU A 60 4.41 -13.43 20.45
N ARG A 61 4.27 -12.11 20.48
CA ARG A 61 3.82 -11.31 19.33
C ARG A 61 4.77 -11.43 18.15
N ILE A 62 6.08 -11.41 18.40
CA ILE A 62 7.10 -11.59 17.36
C ILE A 62 6.96 -12.98 16.71
N TRP A 63 6.77 -14.05 17.49
CA TRP A 63 6.55 -15.39 16.94
C TRP A 63 5.25 -15.51 16.16
N THR A 64 4.15 -14.93 16.65
CA THR A 64 2.88 -14.91 15.92
C THR A 64 3.01 -14.13 14.62
N ALA A 65 3.63 -12.95 14.65
CA ALA A 65 3.91 -12.16 13.45
C ALA A 65 4.83 -12.90 12.48
N ALA A 66 5.89 -13.56 12.97
CA ALA A 66 6.78 -14.37 12.15
C ALA A 66 6.05 -15.54 11.49
N ALA A 67 5.09 -16.18 12.18
CA ALA A 67 4.26 -17.23 11.59
C ALA A 67 3.39 -16.67 10.45
N VAL A 68 2.70 -15.54 10.67
CA VAL A 68 1.86 -14.90 9.62
C VAL A 68 2.71 -14.38 8.46
N GLY A 69 3.85 -13.75 8.75
CA GLY A 69 4.82 -13.31 7.73
C GLY A 69 5.42 -14.48 6.96
N GLY A 70 5.67 -15.60 7.64
CA GLY A 70 6.06 -16.86 7.02
C GLY A 70 5.02 -17.38 6.04
N LEU A 71 3.73 -17.29 6.37
CA LEU A 71 2.63 -17.63 5.45
C LEU A 71 2.57 -16.70 4.23
N CYS A 72 2.88 -15.41 4.41
CA CYS A 72 3.00 -14.44 3.30
C CYS A 72 4.12 -14.81 2.30
N ALA A 73 5.11 -15.60 2.72
CA ALA A 73 6.14 -16.17 1.85
C ALA A 73 5.74 -17.55 1.32
N ALA A 74 5.32 -18.45 2.21
CA ALA A 74 5.12 -19.86 1.93
C ALA A 74 3.97 -20.12 0.95
N ILE A 75 2.84 -19.41 1.10
CA ILE A 75 1.67 -19.63 0.24
C ILE A 75 1.95 -19.23 -1.22
N PRO A 76 2.47 -18.02 -1.51
CA PRO A 76 2.88 -17.67 -2.88
C PRO A 76 3.91 -18.63 -3.45
N LEU A 77 4.95 -18.97 -2.69
CA LEU A 77 5.99 -19.89 -3.14
C LEU A 77 5.41 -21.27 -3.46
N TYR A 78 4.52 -21.80 -2.63
CA TYR A 78 3.86 -23.07 -2.88
C TYR A 78 3.07 -23.05 -4.19
N ILE A 79 2.23 -22.02 -4.40
CA ILE A 79 1.42 -21.89 -5.62
C ILE A 79 2.32 -21.79 -6.86
N LEU A 80 3.32 -20.90 -6.82
CA LEU A 80 4.25 -20.68 -7.92
C LEU A 80 5.11 -21.93 -8.21
N GLN A 81 5.50 -22.66 -7.18
CA GLN A 81 6.27 -23.89 -7.34
C GLN A 81 5.43 -25.01 -7.97
N ARG A 82 4.16 -25.13 -7.59
CA ARG A 82 3.23 -26.11 -8.16
C ARG A 82 2.99 -25.89 -9.65
N SER A 83 2.97 -24.64 -10.11
CA SER A 83 2.79 -24.29 -11.52
C SER A 83 4.10 -24.06 -12.29
N LEU A 84 5.26 -24.16 -11.63
CA LEU A 84 6.56 -23.75 -12.16
C LEU A 84 6.55 -22.32 -12.75
N SER A 85 5.82 -21.42 -12.08
CA SER A 85 5.65 -20.02 -12.47
C SER A 85 6.58 -19.09 -11.73
N PHE A 86 6.91 -17.95 -12.34
CA PHE A 86 7.60 -16.87 -11.65
C PHE A 86 6.62 -15.89 -10.98
N VAL A 87 7.10 -15.17 -9.98
CA VAL A 87 6.41 -13.99 -9.41
C VAL A 87 5.98 -13.06 -10.55
N GLY A 88 4.69 -12.70 -10.60
CA GLY A 88 4.12 -11.90 -11.69
C GLY A 88 3.21 -12.66 -12.64
N GLU A 89 3.32 -13.99 -12.72
CA GLU A 89 2.50 -14.79 -13.64
C GLU A 89 1.15 -15.18 -13.03
N GLN A 90 1.19 -15.90 -11.90
CA GLN A 90 -0.01 -16.52 -11.29
C GLN A 90 -0.40 -15.87 -9.97
N VAL A 91 0.58 -15.32 -9.24
CA VAL A 91 0.35 -14.71 -7.93
C VAL A 91 0.65 -13.21 -8.02
N GLN A 92 -0.35 -12.42 -7.64
CA GLN A 92 -0.28 -10.96 -7.60
C GLN A 92 -0.33 -10.46 -6.15
N PRO A 93 0.22 -9.27 -5.85
CA PRO A 93 0.29 -8.73 -4.49
C PRO A 93 -1.07 -8.64 -3.78
N ARG A 94 -2.14 -8.37 -4.52
CA ARG A 94 -3.51 -8.28 -3.99
C ARG A 94 -3.96 -9.57 -3.29
N TYR A 95 -3.43 -10.73 -3.68
CA TYR A 95 -3.82 -12.04 -3.12
C TYR A 95 -3.22 -12.28 -1.73
N ILE A 96 -2.12 -11.60 -1.39
CA ILE A 96 -1.47 -11.71 -0.08
C ILE A 96 -1.78 -10.53 0.85
N LEU A 97 -2.41 -9.47 0.32
CA LEU A 97 -2.74 -8.26 1.07
C LEU A 97 -3.49 -8.53 2.39
N PRO A 98 -4.52 -9.41 2.44
CA PRO A 98 -5.20 -9.70 3.71
C PRO A 98 -4.25 -10.25 4.78
N MET A 99 -3.32 -11.13 4.40
CA MET A 99 -2.33 -11.69 5.33
C MET A 99 -1.31 -10.65 5.77
N MET A 100 -0.90 -9.74 4.87
CA MET A 100 -0.03 -8.62 5.22
C MET A 100 -0.69 -7.66 6.23
N ILE A 101 -2.00 -7.43 6.11
CA ILE A 101 -2.77 -6.64 7.07
C ILE A 101 -2.82 -7.35 8.43
N VAL A 102 -3.05 -8.67 8.47
CA VAL A 102 -3.01 -9.45 9.72
C VAL A 102 -1.61 -9.42 10.34
N PHE A 103 -0.56 -9.58 9.53
CA PHE A 103 0.83 -9.47 9.97
C PHE A 103 1.11 -8.12 10.63
N ALA A 104 0.77 -7.03 9.96
CA ALA A 104 0.90 -5.68 10.51
C ALA A 104 0.04 -5.51 11.76
N GLY A 105 -1.21 -5.99 11.75
CA GLY A 105 -2.14 -5.93 12.88
C GLY A 105 -1.59 -6.62 14.13
N VAL A 106 -1.06 -7.83 14.01
CA VAL A 106 -0.47 -8.60 15.13
C VAL A 106 0.68 -7.83 15.77
N LEU A 107 1.53 -7.19 14.96
CA LEU A 107 2.61 -6.34 15.47
C LEU A 107 2.05 -5.08 16.12
N LEU A 108 1.09 -4.41 15.49
CA LEU A 108 0.48 -3.18 15.99
C LEU A 108 -0.35 -3.36 17.26
N LEU A 109 -0.85 -4.56 17.54
CA LEU A 109 -1.44 -4.93 18.84
C LEU A 109 -0.43 -4.79 19.99
N ALA A 110 0.86 -4.57 19.70
CA ALA A 110 1.85 -4.20 20.71
C ALA A 110 1.61 -2.83 21.36
N PHE A 111 0.84 -1.97 20.73
CA PHE A 111 0.47 -0.69 21.32
C PHE A 111 -0.65 -0.87 22.35
N GLU A 112 -0.27 -0.98 23.63
CA GLU A 112 -1.16 -0.53 24.68
C GLU A 112 -1.38 0.98 24.49
N ARG A 113 -2.60 1.48 24.79
CA ARG A 113 -3.08 2.84 24.45
C ARG A 113 -2.12 3.99 24.82
N ALA A 114 -1.16 3.77 25.71
CA ALA A 114 -0.20 4.77 26.19
C ALA A 114 1.12 4.89 25.36
N ASP A 115 1.46 3.91 24.51
CA ASP A 115 2.86 3.72 24.06
C ASP A 115 3.19 4.05 22.60
N VAL A 116 2.28 4.67 21.84
CA VAL A 116 2.53 5.10 20.45
C VAL A 116 3.54 6.26 20.44
N SER A 117 4.83 5.97 20.45
CA SER A 117 5.92 6.97 20.60
C SER A 117 6.48 7.50 19.29
N LEU A 118 5.62 7.83 18.32
CA LEU A 118 6.05 8.75 17.27
C LEU A 118 6.16 10.15 17.90
N THR A 119 7.17 10.92 17.50
CA THR A 119 7.20 12.35 17.81
C THR A 119 6.13 13.06 16.99
N ARG A 120 5.69 14.26 17.42
CA ARG A 120 4.72 15.05 16.65
C ARG A 120 5.18 15.29 15.21
N VAL A 121 6.48 15.50 15.00
CA VAL A 121 7.05 15.68 13.66
C VAL A 121 6.99 14.38 12.87
N GLN A 122 7.35 13.24 13.45
CA GLN A 122 7.26 11.93 12.78
C GLN A 122 5.81 11.59 12.40
N GLY A 123 4.86 11.78 13.32
CA GLY A 123 3.44 11.53 13.06
C GLY A 123 2.88 12.44 11.97
N LEU A 124 3.24 13.73 11.98
CA LEU A 124 2.83 14.68 10.94
C LEU A 124 3.43 14.31 9.58
N LEU A 125 4.71 13.94 9.52
CA LEU A 125 5.36 13.50 8.29
C LEU A 125 4.68 12.25 7.71
N VAL A 126 4.34 11.27 8.55
CA VAL A 126 3.58 10.08 8.13
C VAL A 126 2.22 10.48 7.56
N ALA A 127 1.48 11.34 8.25
CA ALA A 127 0.15 11.79 7.80
C ALA A 127 0.22 12.53 6.46
N LEU A 128 1.18 13.44 6.28
CA LEU A 128 1.38 14.20 5.04
C LEU A 128 1.83 13.29 3.89
N ALA A 129 2.77 12.37 4.14
CA ALA A 129 3.26 11.43 3.13
C ALA A 129 2.14 10.52 2.63
N LEU A 130 1.32 9.95 3.52
CA LEU A 130 0.17 9.14 3.15
C LEU A 130 -0.90 9.96 2.42
N SER A 131 -1.17 11.20 2.87
CA SER A 131 -2.12 12.09 2.20
C SER A 131 -1.72 12.38 0.76
N GLY A 132 -0.45 12.73 0.54
CA GLY A 132 0.09 12.99 -0.81
C GLY A 132 0.09 11.75 -1.68
N ALA A 133 0.52 10.60 -1.15
CA ALA A 133 0.50 9.33 -1.85
C ALA A 133 -0.93 8.91 -2.26
N SER A 134 -1.88 9.00 -1.33
CA SER A 134 -3.29 8.67 -1.60
C SER A 134 -3.93 9.62 -2.60
N SER A 135 -3.66 10.92 -2.51
CA SER A 135 -4.17 11.91 -3.48
C SER A 135 -3.62 11.66 -4.89
N MET A 136 -2.32 11.36 -5.00
CA MET A 136 -1.68 11.04 -6.27
C MET A 136 -2.20 9.72 -6.86
N ALA A 137 -2.36 8.68 -6.03
CA ALA A 137 -2.94 7.41 -6.45
C ALA A 137 -4.36 7.59 -6.98
N LEU A 138 -5.19 8.38 -6.27
CA LEU A 138 -6.55 8.72 -6.70
C LEU A 138 -6.54 9.48 -8.02
N PHE A 139 -5.66 10.47 -8.18
CA PHE A 139 -5.54 11.26 -9.42
C PHE A 139 -5.23 10.37 -10.63
N VAL A 140 -4.20 9.53 -10.53
CA VAL A 140 -3.77 8.66 -11.64
C VAL A 140 -4.83 7.61 -11.96
N ASN A 141 -5.49 7.07 -10.93
CA ASN A 141 -6.58 6.14 -11.12
C ASN A 141 -7.78 6.79 -11.82
N LEU A 142 -8.19 8.00 -11.42
CA LEU A 142 -9.25 8.74 -12.13
C LEU A 142 -8.84 9.03 -13.58
N LYS A 143 -7.62 9.51 -13.81
CA LYS A 143 -7.11 9.77 -15.15
C LYS A 143 -7.20 8.54 -16.07
N ARG A 144 -6.88 7.36 -15.55
CA ARG A 144 -6.99 6.10 -16.31
C ARG A 144 -8.39 5.86 -16.86
N TYR A 145 -9.42 6.08 -16.05
CA TYR A 145 -10.81 5.80 -16.41
C TYR A 145 -11.47 6.96 -17.17
N VAL A 146 -11.02 8.20 -16.98
CA VAL A 146 -11.64 9.38 -17.58
C VAL A 146 -11.10 9.66 -18.99
N SER A 147 -9.78 9.68 -19.16
CA SER A 147 -9.12 10.08 -20.41
C SER A 147 -8.14 9.04 -20.95
N GLY A 148 -7.78 8.04 -20.14
CA GLY A 148 -6.64 7.16 -20.37
C GLY A 148 -5.32 7.78 -19.91
N ILE A 149 -4.35 6.94 -19.52
CA ILE A 149 -3.08 7.39 -18.92
C ILE A 149 -2.18 8.11 -19.93
N SER A 150 -2.16 7.66 -21.18
CA SER A 150 -1.27 8.20 -22.22
C SER A 150 -1.76 9.51 -22.85
N LYS A 151 -2.99 9.94 -22.58
CA LYS A 151 -3.56 11.15 -23.17
C LYS A 151 -3.34 12.35 -22.24
N GLY A 152 -2.83 13.44 -22.82
CA GLY A 152 -2.23 14.59 -22.14
C GLY A 152 -3.22 15.60 -21.55
N SER A 153 -4.20 15.17 -20.75
CA SER A 153 -5.11 16.08 -20.00
C SER A 153 -4.40 16.95 -18.95
N GLY A 154 -3.08 16.86 -18.81
CA GLY A 154 -2.33 17.62 -17.81
C GLY A 154 -2.81 17.30 -16.39
N ILE A 155 -3.06 18.35 -15.61
CA ILE A 155 -3.56 18.31 -14.23
C ILE A 155 -5.10 18.36 -14.19
N ASP A 156 -5.75 18.87 -15.24
CA ASP A 156 -7.22 19.01 -15.26
C ASP A 156 -7.88 17.73 -15.78
N LEU A 157 -8.48 16.95 -14.87
CA LEU A 157 -9.21 15.73 -15.21
C LEU A 157 -10.52 16.01 -15.95
N ASN A 158 -11.05 17.23 -15.89
CA ASN A 158 -12.25 17.62 -16.63
C ASN A 158 -11.93 17.93 -18.10
N ALA A 159 -10.66 18.23 -18.41
CA ALA A 159 -10.22 18.45 -19.77
C ALA A 159 -10.02 17.10 -20.50
N GLY A 160 -10.60 16.97 -21.70
CA GLY A 160 -10.41 15.78 -22.52
C GLY A 160 -11.05 14.50 -21.97
N MET A 161 -12.14 14.64 -21.19
CA MET A 161 -12.98 13.53 -20.74
C MET A 161 -13.48 12.72 -21.94
N GLN A 162 -13.19 11.42 -21.95
CA GLN A 162 -13.70 10.47 -22.94
C GLN A 162 -14.78 9.57 -22.35
N TRP A 163 -14.69 9.30 -21.05
CA TRP A 163 -15.66 8.49 -20.34
C TRP A 163 -15.93 9.07 -18.96
N TRP A 164 -17.16 9.54 -18.76
CA TRP A 164 -17.69 9.98 -17.48
C TRP A 164 -19.20 9.75 -17.46
N TRP A 165 -19.78 9.72 -16.26
CA TRP A 165 -21.23 9.57 -16.11
C TRP A 165 -21.93 10.92 -16.29
N ASP A 166 -23.18 10.90 -16.77
CA ASP A 166 -24.01 12.10 -16.88
C ASP A 166 -24.54 12.48 -15.50
N MET A 167 -23.69 13.13 -14.69
CA MET A 167 -23.99 13.53 -13.32
C MET A 167 -23.34 14.89 -13.01
N PRO A 168 -23.87 15.65 -12.04
CA PRO A 168 -23.36 17.00 -11.74
C PRO A 168 -21.99 17.00 -11.03
N VAL A 169 -21.45 15.84 -10.68
CA VAL A 169 -20.14 15.72 -10.02
C VAL A 169 -19.08 15.46 -11.08
N MET A 170 -18.13 16.38 -11.22
CA MET A 170 -17.04 16.29 -12.18
C MET A 170 -15.83 15.51 -11.63
N PRO A 171 -14.99 14.89 -12.48
CA PRO A 171 -13.81 14.14 -12.04
C PRO A 171 -12.88 14.93 -11.10
N MET A 172 -12.64 16.21 -11.39
CA MET A 172 -11.83 17.07 -10.52
C MET A 172 -12.45 17.24 -9.14
N THR A 173 -13.78 17.35 -9.06
CA THR A 173 -14.48 17.44 -7.77
C THR A 173 -14.30 16.15 -6.97
N VAL A 174 -14.41 14.98 -7.61
CA VAL A 174 -14.16 13.67 -6.96
C VAL A 174 -12.73 13.59 -6.43
N TRP A 175 -11.74 14.02 -7.23
CA TRP A 175 -10.35 14.01 -6.81
C TRP A 175 -10.11 14.93 -5.61
N VAL A 176 -10.60 16.17 -5.65
CA VAL A 176 -10.42 17.16 -4.56
C VAL A 176 -11.08 16.66 -3.28
N VAL A 177 -12.36 16.29 -3.34
CA VAL A 177 -13.11 15.84 -2.15
C VAL A 177 -12.51 14.55 -1.57
N GLY A 178 -12.17 13.58 -2.42
CA GLY A 178 -11.54 12.33 -1.99
C GLY A 178 -10.16 12.56 -1.34
N SER A 179 -9.35 13.46 -1.91
CA SER A 179 -8.05 13.82 -1.37
C SER A 179 -8.18 14.52 0.00
N LEU A 180 -9.11 15.46 0.13
CA LEU A 180 -9.38 16.15 1.39
C LEU A 180 -9.93 15.21 2.46
N ALA A 181 -10.82 14.29 2.11
CA ALA A 181 -11.36 13.29 3.03
C ALA A 181 -10.26 12.37 3.57
N LEU A 182 -9.38 11.85 2.70
CA LEU A 182 -8.26 11.01 3.12
C LEU A 182 -7.23 11.78 3.96
N ALA A 183 -6.91 13.02 3.56
CA ALA A 183 -6.02 13.88 4.34
C ALA A 183 -6.60 14.16 5.75
N SER A 184 -7.89 14.45 5.83
CA SER A 184 -8.59 14.68 7.10
C SER A 184 -8.59 13.43 7.98
N ALA A 185 -8.75 12.24 7.40
CA ALA A 185 -8.67 10.98 8.14
C ALA A 185 -7.26 10.77 8.73
N PHE A 186 -6.20 10.94 7.95
CA PHE A 186 -4.83 10.76 8.43
C PHE A 186 -4.44 11.83 9.47
N LEU A 187 -4.79 13.09 9.24
CA LEU A 187 -4.57 14.17 10.20
C LEU A 187 -5.41 14.01 11.47
N GLY A 188 -6.63 13.45 11.35
CA GLY A 188 -7.46 13.10 12.49
C GLY A 188 -6.84 12.01 13.35
N VAL A 189 -6.31 10.94 12.74
CA VAL A 189 -5.56 9.89 13.45
C VAL A 189 -4.33 10.48 14.15
N PHE A 190 -3.58 11.34 13.46
CA PHE A 190 -2.46 12.08 14.05
C PHE A 190 -2.90 12.90 15.27
N HIS A 191 -3.98 13.69 15.15
CA HIS A 191 -4.50 14.50 16.23
C HIS A 191 -4.89 13.63 17.44
N PHE A 192 -5.66 12.56 17.24
CA PHE A 192 -6.07 11.67 18.33
C PHE A 192 -4.89 10.96 19.01
N ALA A 193 -3.85 10.59 18.25
CA ALA A 193 -2.66 9.96 18.79
C ALA A 193 -1.83 10.91 19.68
N HIS A 194 -1.90 12.22 19.45
CA HIS A 194 -1.10 13.22 20.17
C HIS A 194 -1.87 14.12 21.14
N ALA A 195 -3.21 14.17 21.06
CA ALA A 195 -4.05 14.97 21.95
C ALA A 195 -4.23 14.34 23.35
N ARG A 196 -3.89 13.05 23.51
CA ARG A 196 -4.01 12.29 24.77
C ARG A 196 -2.69 12.13 25.54
N ARG A 197 -1.68 12.92 25.19
CA ARG A 197 -0.40 13.05 25.91
C ARG A 197 -0.34 14.40 26.58
#